data_AF-A0A1A3N5R4-F1
#
_entry.id   AF-A0A1A3N5R4-F1
#
_cell.length_a   1.000
_cell.length_b   1.000
_cell.length_c   1.000
_cell.angle_alpha   90.00
_cell.angle_beta   90.00
_cell.angle_gamma   90.00
#
_symmetry.space_group_name_H-M   'P 1'
#
loop_
_entity.id
_entity.type
_entity.pdbx_description
1 polymer ?
#
loop_
_entity_poly.entity_id
_entity_poly.type
_entity_poly.pdbx_seq_one_letter_code
_entity_poly.pdbx_strand_id
1 'polypeptide(L)'
;MGPALTGRGFQLDEADDAVWYRKRPAWAVYYRGSECKLQVCWSAREGGIDFMLAPLNAPNEFGLINHSKKWRFMLALSEVNDGLRTPSPDAGPETWWAWRKALFDTHFEAAHQALLRQH
;
A
#
# COMPACT_ATOMS: atom_id res chain seq x y z
N MET A 1 -5.47 -10.42 3.19
CA MET A 1 -5.89 -9.00 3.16
C MET A 1 -7.01 -8.82 2.14
N GLY A 2 -7.08 -9.64 1.09
CA GLY A 2 -8.20 -9.66 0.12
C GLY A 2 -9.59 -9.42 0.71
N PRO A 3 -10.07 -10.20 1.69
CA PRO A 3 -11.41 -9.99 2.25
C PRO A 3 -11.61 -8.62 2.93
N ALA A 4 -10.57 -8.09 3.58
CA ALA A 4 -10.61 -6.78 4.24
C ALA A 4 -10.60 -5.61 3.24
N LEU A 5 -10.04 -5.81 2.04
CA LEU A 5 -10.07 -4.86 0.94
C LEU A 5 -11.40 -4.92 0.19
N THR A 6 -11.91 -6.13 -0.08
CA THR A 6 -13.24 -6.33 -0.69
C THR A 6 -14.35 -5.74 0.18
N GLY A 7 -14.27 -5.90 1.50
CA GLY A 7 -15.22 -5.27 2.44
C GLY A 7 -15.20 -3.74 2.40
N ARG A 8 -14.17 -3.13 1.83
CA ARG A 8 -14.02 -1.67 1.61
C ARG A 8 -14.28 -1.25 0.16
N GLY A 9 -14.79 -2.16 -0.67
CA GLY A 9 -15.10 -1.87 -2.07
C GLY A 9 -13.90 -1.93 -3.03
N PHE A 10 -12.72 -2.38 -2.58
CA PHE A 10 -11.59 -2.61 -3.46
C PHE A 10 -11.72 -3.95 -4.19
N GLN A 11 -11.51 -3.89 -5.51
CA GLN A 11 -11.42 -5.07 -6.37
C GLN A 11 -9.98 -5.22 -6.87
N LEU A 12 -9.54 -6.46 -7.07
CA LEU A 12 -8.25 -6.73 -7.70
C LEU A 12 -8.28 -6.19 -9.14
N ASP A 13 -7.33 -5.33 -9.48
CA ASP A 13 -7.19 -4.75 -10.82
C ASP A 13 -6.09 -5.49 -11.59
N GLU A 14 -4.92 -5.65 -10.97
CA GLU A 14 -3.73 -6.24 -11.61
C GLU A 14 -2.77 -6.79 -10.56
N ALA A 15 -1.96 -7.78 -10.91
CA ALA A 15 -0.80 -8.20 -10.14
C ALA A 15 0.42 -8.30 -11.08
N ASP A 16 1.51 -7.68 -10.66
CA ASP A 16 2.80 -7.70 -11.37
C ASP A 16 3.86 -8.28 -10.42
N ASP A 17 4.23 -9.53 -10.67
CA ASP A 17 5.25 -10.28 -9.94
C ASP A 17 6.62 -10.30 -10.64
N ALA A 18 6.74 -9.62 -11.80
CA ALA A 18 7.94 -9.56 -12.61
C ALA A 18 8.69 -8.22 -12.47
N VAL A 19 8.39 -7.44 -11.42
CA VAL A 19 9.01 -6.13 -11.19
C VAL A 19 10.48 -6.27 -10.80
N TRP A 20 11.33 -5.49 -11.47
CA TRP A 20 12.73 -5.32 -11.09
C TRP A 20 12.97 -3.92 -10.53
N TYR A 21 13.17 -3.82 -9.23
CA TYR A 21 13.49 -2.57 -8.55
C TYR A 21 14.96 -2.53 -8.15
N ARG A 22 15.73 -1.61 -8.75
CA ARG A 22 17.16 -1.40 -8.45
C ARG A 22 17.97 -2.72 -8.48
N LYS A 23 17.77 -3.52 -9.54
CA LYS A 23 18.40 -4.83 -9.78
C LYS A 23 18.02 -5.91 -8.75
N ARG A 24 16.91 -5.75 -8.03
CA ARG A 24 16.37 -6.74 -7.11
C ARG A 24 14.91 -7.04 -7.44
N PRO A 25 14.44 -8.28 -7.17
CA PRO A 25 13.06 -8.64 -7.39
C PRO A 25 12.14 -7.83 -6.48
N ALA A 26 10.97 -7.52 -7.03
CA ALA A 26 9.88 -6.84 -6.37
C ALA A 26 8.56 -7.36 -6.96
N TRP A 27 7.46 -7.03 -6.31
CA TRP A 27 6.13 -7.29 -6.85
C TRP A 27 5.17 -6.21 -6.38
N ALA A 28 4.11 -6.00 -7.14
CA ALA A 28 3.01 -5.13 -6.78
C ALA A 28 1.67 -5.76 -7.14
N VAL A 29 0.69 -5.55 -6.27
CA VAL A 29 -0.70 -5.89 -6.51
C VAL A 29 -1.51 -4.61 -6.45
N TYR A 30 -2.27 -4.36 -7.51
CA TYR A 30 -3.09 -3.18 -7.69
C TYR A 30 -4.54 -3.54 -7.43
N TYR A 31 -5.18 -2.70 -6.63
CA TYR A 31 -6.59 -2.76 -6.33
C TYR A 31 -7.24 -1.45 -6.74
N ARG A 32 -8.46 -1.54 -7.25
CA ARG A 32 -9.27 -0.40 -7.66
C ARG A 32 -10.51 -0.29 -6.78
N GLY A 33 -10.67 0.85 -6.13
CA GLY A 33 -11.90 1.24 -5.44
C GLY A 33 -12.74 2.19 -6.29
N SER A 34 -13.82 2.72 -5.69
CA SER A 34 -14.69 3.72 -6.32
C SER A 34 -14.08 5.12 -6.40
N GLU A 35 -13.14 5.44 -5.50
CA GLU A 35 -12.60 6.80 -5.33
C GLU A 35 -11.07 6.87 -5.50
N CYS A 36 -10.36 5.78 -5.22
CA CYS A 36 -8.91 5.70 -5.39
C CYS A 36 -8.45 4.30 -5.82
N LYS A 37 -7.17 4.20 -6.17
CA LYS A 37 -6.42 2.95 -6.33
C LYS A 37 -5.55 2.72 -5.09
N LEU A 38 -5.35 1.45 -4.78
CA LEU A 38 -4.44 0.98 -3.75
C LEU A 38 -3.42 0.04 -4.38
N GLN A 39 -2.15 0.22 -4.06
CA GLN A 39 -1.09 -0.71 -4.37
C GLN A 39 -0.58 -1.32 -3.07
N VAL A 40 -0.47 -2.65 -3.05
CA VAL A 40 0.29 -3.40 -2.07
C VAL A 40 1.55 -3.87 -2.77
N CYS A 41 2.71 -3.42 -2.32
CA CYS A 41 3.96 -3.75 -2.99
C CYS A 41 5.02 -4.22 -2.01
N TRP A 42 6.02 -4.93 -2.53
CA TRP A 42 7.17 -5.37 -1.77
C TRP A 42 8.40 -5.27 -2.65
N SER A 43 9.56 -5.00 -2.05
CA SER A 43 10.84 -5.13 -2.72
C SER A 43 11.86 -5.84 -1.85
N ALA A 44 12.70 -6.69 -2.46
CA ALA A 44 13.81 -7.34 -1.77
C ALA A 44 14.90 -6.36 -1.31
N ARG A 45 14.80 -5.08 -1.68
CA ARG A 45 15.72 -4.03 -1.25
C ARG A 45 15.25 -3.35 0.04
N GLU A 46 14.00 -2.93 0.08
CA GLU A 46 13.43 -2.26 1.26
C GLU A 46 13.00 -3.29 2.32
N GLY A 47 12.80 -4.56 1.93
CA GLY A 47 12.52 -5.67 2.84
C GLY A 47 11.13 -5.64 3.48
N GLY A 48 10.30 -4.65 3.13
CA GLY A 48 8.98 -4.41 3.68
C GLY A 48 7.88 -4.52 2.62
N ILE A 49 6.66 -4.77 3.10
CA ILE A 49 5.43 -4.56 2.33
C ILE A 49 5.00 -3.11 2.59
N ASP A 50 4.76 -2.37 1.52
CA ASP A 50 4.28 -1.00 1.54
C ASP A 50 2.86 -0.90 0.99
N PHE A 51 2.14 0.12 1.46
CA PHE A 51 0.82 0.50 0.97
C PHE A 51 0.89 1.88 0.32
N MET A 52 0.44 1.97 -0.92
CA MET A 52 0.43 3.22 -1.67
C MET A 52 -0.96 3.52 -2.21
N LEU A 53 -1.36 4.78 -2.17
CA LEU A 53 -2.62 5.25 -2.72
C LEU A 53 -2.36 6.12 -3.94
N ALA A 54 -3.28 6.08 -4.90
CA ALA A 54 -3.26 6.92 -6.08
C ALA A 54 -4.68 7.25 -6.57
N PRO A 55 -4.87 8.32 -7.35
CA PRO A 55 -6.15 8.62 -7.99
C PRO A 55 -6.54 7.56 -9.02
N LEU A 56 -7.82 7.47 -9.36
CA LEU A 56 -8.33 6.49 -10.32
C LEU A 56 -7.69 6.57 -11.71
N ASN A 57 -7.24 7.76 -12.12
CA ASN A 57 -6.57 7.98 -13.40
C ASN A 57 -5.05 7.72 -13.37
N ALA A 58 -4.52 7.19 -12.27
CA ALA A 58 -3.12 6.80 -12.19
C ALA A 58 -2.87 5.49 -12.97
N PRO A 59 -1.75 5.41 -13.71
CA PRO A 59 -1.35 4.15 -14.33
C PRO A 59 -0.95 3.13 -13.25
N ASN A 60 -1.13 1.83 -13.57
CA ASN A 60 -0.61 0.74 -12.74
C ASN A 60 0.90 0.66 -12.97
N GLU A 61 1.66 1.35 -12.13
CA GLU A 61 3.12 1.33 -12.14
C GLU A 61 3.64 1.06 -10.73
N PHE A 62 4.84 0.51 -10.64
CA PHE A 62 5.45 0.22 -9.35
C PHE A 62 5.68 1.52 -8.58
N GLY A 63 5.05 1.70 -7.41
CA GLY A 63 5.00 2.98 -6.72
C GLY A 63 6.34 3.41 -6.07
N LEU A 64 7.34 2.52 -6.01
CA LEU A 64 8.71 2.92 -5.65
C LEU A 64 9.50 3.46 -6.85
N ILE A 65 9.01 3.25 -8.07
CA ILE A 65 9.53 3.87 -9.31
C ILE A 65 8.74 5.14 -9.62
N ASN A 66 7.39 5.05 -9.63
CA ASN A 66 6.43 6.15 -9.65
C ASN A 66 6.75 7.26 -10.65
N HIS A 67 6.87 6.93 -11.95
CA HIS A 67 7.15 7.91 -13.00
C HIS A 67 6.02 8.92 -13.15
N SER A 68 4.77 8.52 -12.92
CA SER A 68 3.61 9.41 -12.95
C SER A 68 3.57 10.38 -11.77
N LYS A 69 4.32 10.09 -10.69
CA LYS A 69 4.31 10.81 -9.40
C LYS A 69 2.96 10.78 -8.69
N LYS A 70 2.03 9.94 -9.12
CA LYS A 70 0.67 9.84 -8.57
C LYS A 70 0.56 8.86 -7.42
N TRP A 71 1.46 7.90 -7.32
CA TRP A 71 1.49 6.97 -6.20
C TRP A 71 2.12 7.63 -4.98
N ARG A 72 1.44 7.58 -3.84
CA ARG A 72 1.93 8.17 -2.58
C ARG A 72 1.81 7.15 -1.46
N PHE A 73 2.81 7.10 -0.59
CA PHE A 73 2.76 6.21 0.58
C PHE A 73 1.58 6.56 1.47
N MET A 74 0.78 5.56 1.85
CA MET A 74 -0.37 5.73 2.74
C MET A 74 0.06 6.37 4.07
N LEU A 75 1.16 5.90 4.66
CA LEU A 75 1.69 6.44 5.91
C LEU A 75 2.23 7.87 5.77
N ALA A 76 2.61 8.30 4.57
CA ALA A 76 3.02 9.70 4.32
C ALA A 76 1.83 10.63 4.07
N LEU A 77 0.67 10.08 3.68
CA LEU A 77 -0.58 10.83 3.50
C LEU A 77 -1.36 10.98 4.81
N SER A 78 -1.27 9.99 5.69
CA SER A 78 -2.00 9.98 6.96
C SER A 78 -1.29 10.80 8.02
N GLU A 79 -2.01 11.74 8.63
CA GLU A 79 -1.53 12.49 9.82
C GLU A 79 -1.88 11.81 11.16
N VAL A 80 -2.54 10.64 11.12
CA VAL A 80 -2.86 9.86 12.32
C VAL A 80 -1.57 9.36 12.97
N ASN A 81 -1.47 9.56 14.29
CA ASN A 81 -0.51 8.84 15.13
C ASN A 81 -1.15 7.51 15.56
N ASP A 82 -0.64 6.41 15.03
CA ASP A 82 -1.19 5.08 15.26
C ASP A 82 -0.85 4.48 16.63
N GLY A 83 0.23 4.94 17.28
CA GLY A 83 0.72 4.37 18.54
C GLY A 83 1.07 2.87 18.47
N LEU A 84 1.14 2.28 17.28
CA LEU A 84 1.41 0.87 17.07
C LEU A 84 2.91 0.63 17.25
N ARG A 85 3.23 -0.31 18.13
CA ARG A 85 4.60 -0.74 18.31
C ARG A 85 5.02 -1.63 17.15
N THR A 86 6.08 -1.24 16.45
CA THR A 86 6.72 -2.09 15.45
C THR A 86 7.12 -3.44 16.07
N PRO A 87 6.73 -4.57 15.47
CA PRO A 87 7.13 -5.89 15.95
C PRO A 87 8.66 -6.07 15.99
N SER A 88 9.12 -7.00 16.84
CA SER A 88 10.52 -7.43 16.82
C SER A 88 10.89 -8.01 15.45
N PRO A 89 12.14 -7.85 14.97
CA PRO A 89 12.62 -8.56 13.78
C PRO A 89 12.40 -10.08 13.85
N ASP A 90 12.51 -10.66 15.05
CA ASP A 90 12.32 -12.10 15.29
C ASP A 90 10.85 -12.52 15.43
N ALA A 91 9.90 -11.58 15.30
CA ALA A 91 8.49 -11.90 15.41
C ALA A 91 8.05 -12.82 14.27
N GLY A 92 7.11 -13.72 14.57
CA GLY A 92 6.55 -14.63 13.57
C GLY A 92 5.78 -13.89 12.46
N PRO A 93 5.58 -14.54 11.30
CA PRO A 93 4.90 -13.95 10.15
C PRO A 93 3.47 -13.48 10.47
N GLU A 94 2.76 -14.17 11.37
CA GLU A 94 1.41 -13.79 11.80
C GLU A 94 1.39 -12.45 12.56
N THR A 95 2.35 -12.22 13.46
CA THR A 95 2.48 -10.95 14.20
C THR A 95 2.77 -9.80 13.25
N TRP A 96 3.72 -10.00 12.34
CA TRP A 96 4.03 -9.05 11.29
C TRP A 96 2.84 -8.74 10.39
N TRP A 97 2.03 -9.75 10.09
CA TRP A 97 0.83 -9.61 9.28
C TRP A 97 -0.28 -8.86 10.01
N ALA A 98 -0.53 -9.21 11.28
CA ALA A 98 -1.52 -8.54 12.13
C ALA A 98 -1.17 -7.05 12.31
N TRP A 99 0.11 -6.73 12.55
CA TRP A 99 0.58 -5.36 12.64
C TRP A 99 0.37 -4.58 11.33
N ARG A 100 0.67 -5.17 10.16
CA ARG A 100 0.41 -4.51 8.86
C ARG A 100 -1.07 -4.27 8.62
N LYS A 101 -1.92 -5.22 8.99
CA LYS A 101 -3.38 -5.04 8.92
C LYS A 101 -3.83 -3.90 9.82
N ALA A 102 -3.30 -3.81 11.04
CA ALA A 102 -3.60 -2.71 11.96
C ALA A 102 -3.15 -1.35 11.40
N LEU A 103 -1.94 -1.26 10.84
CA LEU A 103 -1.49 -0.04 10.15
C LEU A 103 -2.45 0.36 9.03
N PHE A 104 -2.81 -0.58 8.16
CA PHE A 104 -3.76 -0.30 7.09
C PHE A 104 -5.10 0.19 7.65
N ASP A 105 -5.68 -0.55 8.60
CA ASP A 105 -6.99 -0.24 9.18
C ASP A 105 -7.00 1.14 9.87
N THR A 106 -5.90 1.52 10.54
CA THR A 106 -5.77 2.81 11.24
C THR A 106 -5.55 4.00 10.30
N HIS A 107 -4.69 3.86 9.29
CA HIS A 107 -4.27 4.99 8.47
C HIS A 107 -5.07 5.19 7.20
N PHE A 108 -5.73 4.14 6.69
CA PHE A 108 -6.33 4.16 5.35
C PHE A 108 -7.30 5.33 5.17
N GLU A 109 -8.24 5.54 6.10
CA GLU A 109 -9.25 6.59 5.96
C GLU A 109 -8.62 7.98 5.92
N ALA A 110 -7.70 8.28 6.85
CA ALA A 110 -7.04 9.58 6.88
C ALA A 110 -6.19 9.83 5.62
N ALA A 111 -5.46 8.80 5.15
CA ALA A 111 -4.67 8.87 3.93
C ALA A 111 -5.55 9.03 2.68
N HIS A 112 -6.68 8.34 2.63
CA HIS A 112 -7.66 8.43 1.54
C HIS A 112 -8.25 9.84 1.45
N GLN A 113 -8.72 10.41 2.58
CA GLN A 113 -9.22 11.78 2.63
C GLN A 113 -8.15 12.80 2.22
N ALA A 114 -6.90 12.60 2.65
CA ALA A 114 -5.78 13.47 2.25
C ALA A 114 -5.48 13.40 0.75
N LEU A 115 -5.60 12.21 0.14
CA LEU A 115 -5.46 12.02 -1.31
C LEU A 115 -6.58 12.75 -2.08
N LEU A 116 -7.83 12.59 -1.65
CA LEU A 116 -8.98 13.20 -2.32
C LEU A 116 -8.96 14.73 -2.27
N ARG A 117 -8.40 15.34 -1.21
CA ARG A 117 -8.22 16.80 -1.13
C ARG A 117 -7.18 17.37 -2.11
N GLN A 118 -6.31 16.53 -2.66
CA GLN A 118 -5.24 16.95 -3.59
C GLN A 118 -5.64 16.82 -5.06
N HIS A 119 -6.85 16.34 -5.33
CA HIS A 119 -7.38 16.05 -6.67
C HIS A 119 -8.72 16.75 -6.91
#